data_AF-A0A8J3GUZ8-F1
#
_entry.id   AF-A0A8J3GUZ8-F1
#
_cell.length_a   1.000
_cell.length_b   1.000
_cell.length_c   1.000
_cell.angle_alpha   90.00
_cell.angle_beta   90.00
_cell.angle_gamma   90.00
#
_symmetry.space_group_name_H-M   'P 1'
#
loop_
_entity.id
_entity.type
_entity.pdbx_description
1 polymer ?
#
loop_
_entity_poly.entity_id
_entity_poly.type
_entity_poly.pdbx_seq_one_letter_code
_entity_poly.pdbx_strand_id
1 'polypeptide(L)'
;MPNRNALKAVAALFPPLIFAASMSTAQSTYTDLDALRSDIAAIETEISEVEAANGKYQGGALALIAALNLETLRLTKSVLEARITAEETGAPFEIVVPAVQPDPVLAASILADIQTQQASVDAAKTEAANSGGLVQALALTRYETEKLSLAQLRQAWFRAQYGIAFPTNGAPQAPTPVARTAEQPPATGGGHGTRSKPDWADPDYPEIDYEMEIFKQLAAGDFAIVGWWGLQHSRAAIDDSPQVFAINVSDYGTGFSDHPSLKVLCHEGEARVIFDADSFIMGDFQSNTLPVTIRIGNEEAIPQRWSKLTSNKGAGLFGDKAQNFIRKLVGVEKLFLRLEGDRGRLHDLSLRLNGSKKVFEEVAEACHFSLLDLGREDYKAVQTLLNAAGFDAGTPDGQWGPGSRKAMAEYQASVGLPETGTPDRATLVRMGILQE
;
A
#
# COMPACT_ATOMS: atom_id res chain seq x y z
N MET A 1 -30.04 42.85 -37.07
CA MET A 1 -28.73 43.52 -37.27
C MET A 1 -28.51 44.49 -36.12
N PRO A 2 -27.27 44.79 -35.65
CA PRO A 2 -25.99 44.06 -35.63
C PRO A 2 -25.66 43.66 -34.15
N ASN A 3 -24.62 42.92 -33.75
CA ASN A 3 -23.20 43.14 -34.03
C ASN A 3 -22.40 41.83 -33.97
N ARG A 4 -21.80 41.47 -35.11
CA ARG A 4 -20.91 40.32 -35.32
C ARG A 4 -19.51 40.73 -34.85
N ASN A 5 -19.15 40.50 -33.58
CA ASN A 5 -17.74 40.55 -33.15
C ASN A 5 -17.41 39.79 -31.85
N ALA A 6 -18.30 38.94 -31.32
CA ALA A 6 -18.04 38.16 -30.10
C ALA A 6 -17.66 36.68 -30.37
N LEU A 7 -17.17 36.37 -31.58
CA LEU A 7 -16.97 34.98 -32.05
C LEU A 7 -15.53 34.64 -32.46
N LYS A 8 -14.54 35.39 -31.95
CA LYS A 8 -13.11 35.09 -32.19
C LYS A 8 -12.30 35.16 -30.90
N ALA A 9 -12.51 34.19 -30.02
CA ALA A 9 -11.55 33.80 -28.97
C ALA A 9 -11.84 32.35 -28.52
N VAL A 10 -12.02 31.45 -29.49
CA VAL A 10 -12.13 30.00 -29.26
C VAL A 10 -11.21 29.35 -30.27
N ALA A 11 -9.92 29.25 -29.94
CA ALA A 11 -8.90 28.40 -30.57
C ALA A 11 -7.50 28.85 -30.10
N ALA A 12 -7.11 28.49 -28.89
CA ALA A 12 -5.71 28.38 -28.43
C ALA A 12 -5.71 28.01 -26.94
N LEU A 13 -6.00 26.75 -26.61
CA LEU A 13 -5.84 26.24 -25.26
C LEU A 13 -5.03 24.96 -25.35
N PHE A 14 -3.81 25.05 -24.80
CA PHE A 14 -2.73 24.06 -24.76
C PHE A 14 -2.01 23.79 -26.09
N PRO A 15 -0.71 24.16 -26.22
CA PRO A 15 0.10 23.53 -27.25
C PRO A 15 0.22 22.04 -26.90
N PRO A 16 0.08 21.11 -27.85
CA PRO A 16 0.45 19.73 -27.61
C PRO A 16 1.94 19.71 -27.29
N LEU A 17 2.32 19.12 -26.14
CA LEU A 17 3.70 18.73 -25.88
C LEU A 17 4.10 17.76 -27.00
N ILE A 18 5.01 18.19 -27.87
CA ILE A 18 5.55 17.38 -28.95
C ILE A 18 6.52 16.39 -28.30
N PHE A 19 6.06 15.19 -27.97
CA PHE A 19 6.91 14.07 -27.59
C PHE A 19 7.66 13.59 -28.84
N ALA A 20 8.92 13.99 -28.97
CA ALA A 20 9.78 13.52 -30.04
C ALA A 20 10.19 12.05 -29.76
N ALA A 21 9.59 11.12 -30.50
CA ALA A 21 10.08 9.75 -30.56
C ALA A 21 11.25 9.69 -31.56
N SER A 22 12.49 9.60 -31.06
CA SER A 22 13.67 9.34 -31.87
C SER A 22 14.23 7.95 -31.56
N MET A 23 14.21 7.07 -32.56
CA MET A 23 14.93 5.81 -32.55
C MET A 23 16.41 6.04 -32.93
N SER A 24 17.30 5.53 -32.08
CA SER A 24 18.59 4.88 -32.40
C SER A 24 19.92 5.66 -32.41
N THR A 25 20.91 4.98 -31.79
CA THR A 25 22.38 5.05 -31.79
C THR A 25 23.12 6.28 -31.22
N ALA A 26 23.75 6.08 -30.05
CA ALA A 26 25.03 6.65 -29.60
C ALA A 26 25.27 8.17 -29.76
N GLN A 27 24.28 8.98 -29.40
CA GLN A 27 24.36 10.46 -29.25
C GLN A 27 23.63 10.94 -27.97
N SER A 28 23.62 10.11 -26.93
CA SER A 28 22.52 10.10 -25.94
C SER A 28 22.63 11.00 -24.71
N THR A 29 23.64 11.87 -24.56
CA THR A 29 23.69 12.78 -23.39
C THR A 29 23.14 14.18 -23.70
N TYR A 30 23.47 14.74 -24.88
CA TYR A 30 23.03 16.09 -25.25
C TYR A 30 21.54 16.16 -25.60
N THR A 31 21.00 15.14 -26.28
CA THR A 31 19.56 15.10 -26.63
C THR A 31 18.66 14.91 -25.42
N ASP A 32 19.17 14.30 -24.35
CA ASP A 32 18.45 14.03 -23.10
C ASP A 32 18.32 15.31 -22.25
N LEU A 33 19.35 16.16 -22.24
CA LEU A 33 19.33 17.44 -21.53
C LEU A 33 18.41 18.48 -22.18
N ASP A 34 18.36 18.55 -23.51
CA ASP A 34 17.44 19.46 -24.21
C ASP A 34 15.97 19.06 -23.99
N ALA A 35 15.68 17.76 -23.92
CA ALA A 35 14.36 17.24 -23.55
C ALA A 35 13.98 17.64 -22.10
N LEU A 36 14.90 17.44 -21.15
CA LEU A 36 14.69 17.85 -19.75
C LEU A 36 14.47 19.36 -19.60
N ARG A 37 15.15 20.20 -20.38
CA ARG A 37 14.91 21.66 -20.38
C ARG A 37 13.51 22.00 -20.89
N SER A 38 13.06 21.33 -21.95
CA SER A 38 11.70 21.49 -22.47
C SER A 38 10.66 21.09 -21.42
N ASP A 39 10.91 19.99 -20.69
CA ASP A 39 10.04 19.52 -19.63
C ASP A 39 9.98 20.51 -18.44
N ILE A 40 11.11 21.10 -18.04
CA ILE A 40 11.15 22.16 -17.03
C ILE A 40 10.34 23.37 -17.46
N ALA A 41 10.49 23.84 -18.70
CA ALA A 41 9.75 25.01 -19.20
C ALA A 41 8.22 24.77 -19.23
N ALA A 42 7.80 23.54 -19.51
CA ALA A 42 6.41 23.13 -19.40
C ALA A 42 5.92 23.18 -17.94
N ILE A 43 6.69 22.62 -17.00
CA ILE A 43 6.36 22.66 -15.56
C ILE A 43 6.31 24.09 -15.02
N GLU A 44 7.20 24.98 -15.45
CA GLU A 44 7.17 26.41 -15.08
C GLU A 44 5.88 27.10 -15.52
N THR A 45 5.41 26.77 -16.72
CA THR A 45 4.13 27.28 -17.23
C THR A 45 2.98 26.79 -16.33
N GLU A 46 2.98 25.51 -15.95
CA GLU A 46 1.95 24.94 -15.07
C GLU A 46 1.99 25.53 -13.65
N ILE A 47 3.18 25.77 -13.10
CA ILE A 47 3.36 26.44 -11.79
C ILE A 47 2.69 27.82 -11.83
N SER A 48 2.98 28.62 -12.88
CA SER A 48 2.38 29.96 -13.06
C SER A 48 0.85 29.90 -13.15
N GLU A 49 0.31 28.92 -13.88
CA GLU A 49 -1.14 28.72 -13.98
C GLU A 49 -1.78 28.32 -12.63
N VAL A 50 -1.13 27.42 -11.88
CA VAL A 50 -1.59 26.98 -10.56
C VAL A 50 -1.53 28.14 -9.56
N GLU A 51 -0.47 28.95 -9.56
CA GLU A 51 -0.36 30.13 -8.69
C GLU A 51 -1.47 31.14 -8.97
N ALA A 52 -1.76 31.40 -10.24
CA ALA A 52 -2.85 32.29 -10.65
C ALA A 52 -4.24 31.74 -10.29
N ALA A 53 -4.42 30.42 -10.26
CA ALA A 53 -5.64 29.75 -9.84
C ALA A 53 -5.78 29.73 -8.30
N ASN A 54 -4.71 29.45 -7.57
CA ASN A 54 -4.68 29.40 -6.10
C ASN A 54 -5.05 30.74 -5.46
N GLY A 55 -4.65 31.85 -6.07
CA GLY A 55 -5.07 33.18 -5.63
C GLY A 55 -6.60 33.40 -5.63
N LYS A 56 -7.37 32.52 -6.28
CA LYS A 56 -8.84 32.56 -6.33
C LYS A 56 -9.50 31.62 -5.31
N TYR A 57 -8.78 30.66 -4.74
CA TYR A 57 -9.29 29.74 -3.73
C TYR A 57 -9.22 30.38 -2.34
N GLN A 58 -10.35 30.87 -1.84
CA GLN A 58 -10.41 31.49 -0.50
C GLN A 58 -10.42 30.42 0.61
N GLY A 59 -9.24 29.92 1.00
CA GLY A 59 -9.07 29.01 2.13
C GLY A 59 -9.80 27.66 2.01
N GLY A 60 -9.70 26.82 3.05
CA GLY A 60 -10.35 25.50 3.13
C GLY A 60 -9.64 24.38 2.37
N ALA A 61 -10.30 23.22 2.26
CA ALA A 61 -9.72 21.98 1.72
C ALA A 61 -9.22 22.11 0.27
N LEU A 62 -9.92 22.88 -0.56
CA LEU A 62 -9.52 23.13 -1.95
C LEU A 62 -8.18 23.90 -2.02
N ALA A 63 -8.02 24.93 -1.19
CA ALA A 63 -6.77 25.69 -1.12
C ALA A 63 -5.60 24.81 -0.62
N LEU A 64 -5.86 23.87 0.31
CA LEU A 64 -4.86 22.91 0.79
C LEU A 64 -4.40 21.95 -0.32
N ILE A 65 -5.34 21.36 -1.07
CA ILE A 65 -5.01 20.44 -2.17
C ILE A 65 -4.26 21.17 -3.28
N ALA A 66 -4.70 22.38 -3.62
CA ALA A 66 -4.06 23.16 -4.66
C ALA A 66 -2.67 23.70 -4.25
N ALA A 67 -2.44 23.95 -2.96
CA ALA A 67 -1.11 24.23 -2.41
C ALA A 67 -0.20 22.98 -2.47
N LEU A 68 -0.71 21.80 -2.15
CA LEU A 68 0.04 20.54 -2.26
C LEU A 68 0.44 20.24 -3.71
N ASN A 69 -0.46 20.50 -4.66
CA ASN A 69 -0.19 20.37 -6.09
C ASN A 69 0.95 21.30 -6.53
N LEU A 70 0.91 22.57 -6.10
CA LEU A 70 1.95 23.56 -6.37
C LEU A 70 3.32 23.13 -5.82
N GLU A 71 3.38 22.63 -4.58
CA GLU A 71 4.62 22.14 -3.99
C GLU A 71 5.18 20.92 -4.72
N THR A 72 4.30 20.03 -5.20
CA THR A 72 4.69 18.86 -6.00
C THR A 72 5.34 19.28 -7.33
N LEU A 73 4.78 20.28 -8.01
CA LEU A 73 5.36 20.82 -9.26
C LEU A 73 6.70 21.51 -9.01
N ARG A 74 6.80 22.33 -7.95
CA ARG A 74 8.05 23.01 -7.56
C ARG A 74 9.16 22.01 -7.24
N LEU A 75 8.84 21.00 -6.42
CA LEU A 75 9.78 19.92 -6.12
C LEU A 75 10.24 19.22 -7.41
N THR A 76 9.31 18.91 -8.30
CA THR A 76 9.63 18.24 -9.57
C THR A 76 10.62 19.08 -10.38
N LYS A 77 10.33 20.36 -10.56
CA LYS A 77 11.22 21.32 -11.24
C LYS A 77 12.61 21.33 -10.61
N SER A 78 12.70 21.52 -9.29
CA SER A 78 14.01 21.62 -8.60
C SER A 78 14.87 20.38 -8.77
N VAL A 79 14.26 19.19 -8.77
CA VAL A 79 14.98 17.93 -8.98
C VAL A 79 15.47 17.82 -10.43
N LEU A 80 14.68 18.22 -11.43
CA LEU A 80 15.11 18.23 -12.83
C LEU A 80 16.24 19.25 -13.07
N GLU A 81 16.17 20.44 -12.47
CA GLU A 81 17.23 21.45 -12.55
C GLU A 81 18.55 20.96 -11.92
N ALA A 82 18.46 20.27 -10.78
CA ALA A 82 19.62 19.64 -10.15
C ALA A 82 20.24 18.58 -11.07
N ARG A 83 19.43 17.80 -11.79
CA ARG A 83 19.88 16.79 -12.77
C ARG A 83 20.57 17.41 -13.98
N ILE A 84 20.12 18.55 -14.49
CA ILE A 84 20.81 19.25 -15.58
C ILE A 84 22.16 19.77 -15.10
N THR A 85 22.18 20.46 -13.95
CA THR A 85 23.40 21.04 -13.37
C THR A 85 24.46 19.97 -13.12
N ALA A 86 24.01 18.79 -12.67
CA ALA A 86 24.82 17.61 -12.46
C ALA A 86 25.58 17.13 -13.71
N GLU A 87 24.84 16.94 -14.79
CA GLU A 87 25.37 16.42 -16.06
C GLU A 87 26.24 17.49 -16.77
N GLU A 88 25.92 18.78 -16.60
CA GLU A 88 26.71 19.88 -17.19
C GLU A 88 28.06 20.11 -16.51
N THR A 89 28.11 19.98 -15.18
CA THR A 89 29.33 20.30 -14.41
C THR A 89 30.31 19.14 -14.34
N GLY A 90 29.89 17.93 -14.71
CA GLY A 90 30.72 16.72 -14.65
C GLY A 90 31.27 16.42 -13.24
N ALA A 91 30.72 17.06 -12.21
CA ALA A 91 31.21 16.97 -10.84
C ALA A 91 30.56 15.76 -10.14
N PRO A 92 31.32 14.92 -9.45
CA PRO A 92 30.74 13.86 -8.63
C PRO A 92 30.15 14.50 -7.37
N PHE A 93 28.88 14.85 -7.38
CA PHE A 93 28.14 15.12 -6.16
C PHE A 93 27.49 13.82 -5.71
N GLU A 94 27.92 13.33 -4.56
CA GLU A 94 27.30 12.19 -3.87
C GLU A 94 26.04 12.70 -3.16
N ILE A 95 24.96 12.88 -3.92
CA ILE A 95 23.64 12.70 -3.34
C ILE A 95 23.37 11.21 -3.46
N VAL A 96 23.36 10.49 -2.34
CA VAL A 96 22.94 9.08 -2.28
C VAL A 96 21.44 9.04 -2.53
N VAL A 97 21.06 9.23 -3.78
CA VAL A 97 19.79 8.80 -4.33
C VAL A 97 20.06 7.42 -4.92
N PRO A 98 19.28 6.37 -4.57
CA PRO A 98 19.44 5.09 -5.24
C PRO A 98 19.31 5.32 -6.75
N ALA A 99 20.38 5.04 -7.50
CA ALA A 99 20.38 5.20 -8.94
C ALA A 99 19.33 4.25 -9.53
N VAL A 100 18.20 4.81 -9.98
CA VAL A 100 17.19 4.04 -10.70
C VAL A 100 17.69 3.92 -12.13
N GLN A 101 17.90 2.69 -12.60
CA GLN A 101 18.24 2.45 -14.00
C GLN A 101 17.04 2.84 -14.87
N PRO A 102 17.22 3.63 -15.95
CA PRO A 102 16.15 3.93 -16.89
C PRO A 102 15.49 2.66 -17.46
N ASP A 103 14.16 2.62 -17.44
CA ASP A 103 13.31 1.59 -18.03
C ASP A 103 12.38 2.22 -19.09
N PRO A 104 12.75 2.14 -20.38
CA PRO A 104 11.98 2.76 -21.46
C PRO A 104 10.65 2.04 -21.74
N VAL A 105 10.51 0.75 -21.38
CA VAL A 105 9.25 0.01 -21.58
C VAL A 105 8.22 0.47 -20.55
N LEU A 106 8.66 0.61 -19.29
CA LEU A 106 7.85 1.18 -18.23
C LEU A 106 7.50 2.65 -18.52
N ALA A 107 8.46 3.46 -18.99
CA ALA A 107 8.21 4.86 -19.36
C ALA A 107 7.12 4.98 -20.45
N ALA A 108 7.12 4.09 -21.46
CA ALA A 108 6.08 4.07 -22.49
C ALA A 108 4.69 3.71 -21.93
N SER A 109 4.62 2.79 -20.96
CA SER A 109 3.37 2.45 -20.25
C SER A 109 2.84 3.65 -19.46
N ILE A 110 3.69 4.29 -18.66
CA ILE A 110 3.31 5.44 -17.84
C ILE A 110 2.86 6.62 -18.73
N LEU A 111 3.44 6.78 -19.92
CA LEU A 111 3.01 7.81 -20.87
C LEU A 111 1.54 7.63 -21.30
N ALA A 112 1.08 6.39 -21.49
CA ALA A 112 -0.33 6.10 -21.79
C ALA A 112 -1.24 6.42 -20.59
N ASP A 113 -0.75 6.19 -19.37
CA ASP A 113 -1.47 6.54 -18.13
C ASP A 113 -1.54 8.06 -17.94
N ILE A 114 -0.46 8.79 -18.26
CA ILE A 114 -0.43 10.27 -18.28
C ILE A 114 -1.46 10.82 -19.26
N GLN A 115 -1.57 10.26 -20.48
CA GLN A 115 -2.57 10.68 -21.46
C GLN A 115 -4.01 10.44 -20.95
N THR A 116 -4.23 9.30 -20.29
CA THR A 116 -5.53 8.97 -19.68
C THR A 116 -5.86 9.93 -18.54
N GLN A 117 -4.89 10.21 -17.68
CA GLN A 117 -5.04 11.11 -16.55
C GLN A 117 -5.27 12.55 -17.01
N GLN A 118 -4.60 12.99 -18.09
CA GLN A 118 -4.82 14.29 -18.71
C GLN A 118 -6.28 14.44 -19.18
N ALA A 119 -6.84 13.42 -19.84
CA ALA A 119 -8.25 13.44 -20.24
C ALA A 119 -9.20 13.56 -19.03
N SER A 120 -8.84 12.97 -17.89
CA SER A 120 -9.62 13.06 -16.64
C SER A 120 -9.54 14.45 -16.01
N VAL A 121 -8.35 15.08 -16.04
CA VAL A 121 -8.16 16.49 -15.65
C VAL A 121 -9.03 17.41 -16.52
N ASP A 122 -9.03 17.21 -17.84
CA ASP A 122 -9.81 18.02 -18.78
C ASP A 122 -11.33 17.85 -18.57
N ALA A 123 -11.78 16.63 -18.32
CA ALA A 123 -13.17 16.34 -17.96
C ALA A 123 -13.58 17.03 -16.65
N ALA A 124 -12.78 16.90 -15.58
CA ALA A 124 -13.05 17.53 -14.30
C ALA A 124 -13.03 19.07 -14.40
N LYS A 125 -12.15 19.63 -15.23
CA LYS A 125 -12.12 21.07 -15.53
C LYS A 125 -13.41 21.55 -16.20
N THR A 126 -13.89 20.79 -17.18
CA THR A 126 -15.13 21.09 -17.92
C THR A 126 -16.35 21.02 -17.00
N GLU A 127 -16.40 20.02 -16.12
CA GLU A 127 -17.42 19.86 -15.10
C GLU A 127 -17.46 21.05 -14.13
N ALA A 128 -16.29 21.49 -13.65
CA ALA A 128 -16.18 22.66 -12.77
C ALA A 128 -16.59 23.98 -13.45
N ALA A 129 -16.31 24.12 -14.75
CA ALA A 129 -16.69 25.30 -15.53
C ALA A 129 -18.21 25.39 -15.78
N ASN A 130 -18.88 24.23 -15.88
CA ASN A 130 -20.31 24.15 -16.19
C ASN A 130 -21.21 24.02 -14.95
N SER A 131 -20.63 24.01 -13.74
CA SER A 131 -21.33 23.85 -12.47
C SER A 131 -21.40 25.17 -11.69
N GLY A 132 -22.37 25.29 -10.77
CA GLY A 132 -22.48 26.42 -9.84
C GLY A 132 -22.63 25.97 -8.39
N GLY A 133 -22.32 26.87 -7.45
CA GLY A 133 -22.51 26.64 -6.01
C GLY A 133 -21.70 25.46 -5.46
N LEU A 134 -22.32 24.62 -4.61
CA LEU A 134 -21.63 23.49 -3.97
C LEU A 134 -21.18 22.40 -4.96
N VAL A 135 -21.90 22.22 -6.07
CA VAL A 135 -21.50 21.26 -7.13
C VAL A 135 -20.21 21.72 -7.79
N GLN A 136 -20.07 23.03 -8.03
CA GLN A 136 -18.82 23.61 -8.53
C GLN A 136 -17.66 23.42 -7.56
N ALA A 137 -17.88 23.55 -6.25
CA ALA A 137 -16.86 23.34 -5.24
C ALA A 137 -16.35 21.88 -5.20
N LEU A 138 -17.26 20.91 -5.33
CA LEU A 138 -16.91 19.49 -5.44
C LEU A 138 -16.16 19.17 -6.74
N ALA A 139 -16.63 19.71 -7.87
CA ALA A 139 -15.97 19.54 -9.16
C ALA A 139 -14.56 20.16 -9.19
N LEU A 140 -14.36 21.31 -8.55
CA LEU A 140 -13.03 21.92 -8.36
C LEU A 140 -12.12 21.07 -7.47
N THR A 141 -12.66 20.48 -6.41
CA THR A 141 -11.91 19.56 -5.53
C THR A 141 -11.44 18.33 -6.30
N ARG A 142 -12.32 17.76 -7.12
CA ARG A 142 -11.98 16.68 -8.03
C ARG A 142 -10.88 17.12 -9.00
N TYR A 143 -11.05 18.26 -9.68
CA TYR A 143 -10.07 18.79 -10.63
C TYR A 143 -8.66 18.91 -10.02
N GLU A 144 -8.53 19.46 -8.81
CA GLU A 144 -7.22 19.57 -8.16
C GLU A 144 -6.65 18.21 -7.73
N THR A 145 -7.50 17.27 -7.34
CA THR A 145 -7.08 15.89 -7.04
C THR A 145 -6.57 15.17 -8.30
N GLU A 146 -7.25 15.33 -9.43
CA GLU A 146 -6.83 14.74 -10.72
C GLU A 146 -5.50 15.33 -11.20
N LYS A 147 -5.25 16.62 -10.95
CA LYS A 147 -3.96 17.26 -11.27
C LYS A 147 -2.83 16.77 -10.38
N LEU A 148 -3.08 16.54 -9.10
CA LEU A 148 -2.10 15.96 -8.19
C LEU A 148 -1.69 14.55 -8.65
N SER A 149 -2.66 13.72 -9.03
CA SER A 149 -2.40 12.39 -9.61
C SER A 149 -1.58 12.47 -10.90
N LEU A 150 -1.87 13.45 -11.77
CA LEU A 150 -1.09 13.68 -12.99
C LEU A 150 0.37 14.05 -12.68
N ALA A 151 0.60 14.91 -11.69
CA ALA A 151 1.94 15.29 -11.27
C ALA A 151 2.74 14.09 -10.74
N GLN A 152 2.10 13.19 -9.97
CA GLN A 152 2.71 11.96 -9.48
C GLN A 152 3.05 10.97 -10.61
N LEU A 153 2.15 10.80 -11.60
CA LEU A 153 2.43 9.97 -12.78
C LEU A 153 3.61 10.52 -13.59
N ARG A 154 3.72 11.84 -13.71
CA ARG A 154 4.87 12.47 -14.37
C ARG A 154 6.17 12.25 -13.61
N GLN A 155 6.17 12.35 -12.28
CA GLN A 155 7.34 11.98 -11.46
C GLN A 155 7.74 10.51 -11.68
N ALA A 156 6.77 9.60 -11.73
CA ALA A 156 7.04 8.19 -12.03
C ALA A 156 7.62 8.00 -13.45
N TRP A 157 7.13 8.77 -14.42
CA TRP A 157 7.66 8.78 -15.78
C TRP A 157 9.10 9.32 -15.85
N PHE A 158 9.40 10.45 -15.19
CA PHE A 158 10.77 10.99 -15.13
C PHE A 158 11.74 10.01 -14.49
N ARG A 159 11.28 9.27 -13.48
CA ARG A 159 12.04 8.19 -12.86
C ARG A 159 12.32 7.04 -13.84
N ALA A 160 11.30 6.58 -14.55
CA ALA A 160 11.44 5.48 -15.52
C ALA A 160 12.27 5.90 -16.74
N GLN A 161 12.08 7.11 -17.25
CA GLN A 161 12.72 7.61 -18.47
C GLN A 161 14.17 8.02 -18.23
N TYR A 162 14.45 8.73 -17.13
CA TYR A 162 15.74 9.40 -16.90
C TYR A 162 16.45 8.97 -15.61
N GLY A 163 15.88 8.01 -14.86
CA GLY A 163 16.46 7.53 -13.59
C GLY A 163 16.38 8.53 -12.43
N ILE A 164 15.52 9.55 -12.52
CA ILE A 164 15.41 10.64 -11.55
C ILE A 164 14.53 10.22 -10.36
N ALA A 165 15.04 10.27 -9.13
CA ALA A 165 14.22 10.02 -7.95
C ALA A 165 13.71 11.31 -7.32
N PHE A 166 12.46 11.27 -6.83
CA PHE A 166 11.81 12.35 -6.11
C PHE A 166 11.58 11.93 -4.64
N PRO A 167 11.73 12.83 -3.66
CA PRO A 167 11.40 12.53 -2.27
C PRO A 167 9.89 12.31 -2.13
N THR A 168 9.47 11.16 -1.60
CA THR A 168 8.05 10.85 -1.40
C THR A 168 7.51 11.51 -0.13
N ASN A 169 6.51 12.38 -0.29
CA ASN A 169 5.75 12.94 0.84
C ASN A 169 4.61 11.99 1.20
N GLY A 170 4.64 11.38 2.40
CA GLY A 170 3.49 10.65 2.97
C GLY A 170 3.62 9.13 3.04
N ALA A 171 4.73 8.64 3.57
CA ALA A 171 4.86 7.42 4.37
C ALA A 171 6.08 7.64 5.28
N PRO A 172 6.18 7.07 6.49
CA PRO A 172 7.41 7.18 7.27
C PRO A 172 8.56 6.60 6.45
N GLN A 173 9.37 7.48 5.86
CA GLN A 173 10.68 7.12 5.35
C GLN A 173 11.56 6.89 6.58
N ALA A 174 12.17 5.72 6.63
CA ALA A 174 13.28 5.46 7.54
C ALA A 174 14.30 6.62 7.43
N PRO A 175 14.83 7.15 8.55
CA PRO A 175 15.82 8.20 8.49
C PRO A 175 17.09 7.71 7.79
N THR A 176 17.53 8.41 6.75
CA THR A 176 18.82 8.16 6.11
C THR A 176 19.97 8.53 7.07
N PRO A 177 21.02 7.71 7.21
CA PRO A 177 22.14 7.99 8.11
C PRO A 177 23.02 9.11 7.55
N VAL A 178 23.42 10.05 8.41
CA VAL A 178 24.59 10.89 8.16
C VAL A 178 25.83 10.06 8.48
N ALA A 179 26.65 9.78 7.48
CA ALA A 179 27.93 9.12 7.64
C ALA A 179 28.88 9.96 8.52
N ARG A 180 29.66 9.29 9.37
CA ARG A 180 31.04 9.69 9.64
C ARG A 180 31.95 8.47 9.63
N THR A 181 32.82 8.49 8.64
CA THR A 181 33.94 7.62 8.35
C THR A 181 34.85 7.44 9.57
N ALA A 182 35.14 6.19 9.91
CA ALA A 182 36.39 5.80 10.55
C ALA A 182 36.94 4.58 9.80
N GLU A 183 37.90 4.90 8.95
CA GLU A 183 38.90 4.09 8.24
C GLU A 183 39.13 2.67 8.80
N GLN A 184 38.91 1.65 7.95
CA GLN A 184 39.18 0.25 8.24
C GLN A 184 40.45 -0.20 7.48
N PRO A 185 41.48 -0.79 8.15
CA PRO A 185 42.66 -1.32 7.46
C PRO A 185 42.36 -2.67 6.77
N PRO A 186 43.22 -3.13 5.84
CA PRO A 186 42.88 -4.16 4.89
C PRO A 186 42.78 -5.56 5.50
N ALA A 187 41.86 -6.34 4.92
CA ALA A 187 41.52 -7.70 5.29
C ALA A 187 42.72 -8.65 5.27
N THR A 188 42.80 -9.51 6.29
CA THR A 188 43.52 -10.78 6.22
C THR A 188 42.68 -11.90 6.81
N GLY A 189 42.56 -12.98 6.05
CA GLY A 189 42.59 -14.35 6.58
C GLY A 189 41.33 -14.93 7.22
N GLY A 190 40.53 -15.61 6.40
CA GLY A 190 39.96 -16.94 6.63
C GLY A 190 39.51 -17.35 8.05
N GLY A 191 38.20 -17.38 8.24
CA GLY A 191 37.53 -18.22 9.22
C GLY A 191 36.09 -18.50 8.77
N HIS A 192 35.75 -19.75 8.52
CA HIS A 192 34.34 -20.20 8.47
C HIS A 192 33.77 -20.10 9.89
N GLY A 193 33.43 -18.88 10.31
CA GLY A 193 32.59 -18.65 11.46
C GLY A 193 31.14 -18.72 11.00
N THR A 194 30.35 -19.58 11.62
CA THR A 194 28.89 -19.53 11.56
C THR A 194 28.47 -18.08 11.83
N ARG A 195 27.96 -17.38 10.81
CA ARG A 195 27.40 -16.04 11.00
C ARG A 195 26.25 -16.19 11.98
N SER A 196 26.40 -15.63 13.18
CA SER A 196 25.29 -15.57 14.13
C SER A 196 24.15 -14.80 13.47
N LYS A 197 22.94 -15.35 13.53
CA LYS A 197 21.75 -14.64 13.03
C LYS A 197 21.53 -13.35 13.83
N PRO A 198 20.88 -12.32 13.26
CA PRO A 198 20.45 -11.15 14.03
C PRO A 198 19.58 -11.55 15.22
N ASP A 199 19.67 -10.80 16.32
CA ASP A 199 18.94 -11.11 17.56
C ASP A 199 17.40 -11.06 17.40
N TRP A 200 16.92 -10.34 16.38
CA TRP A 200 15.51 -10.20 16.03
C TRP A 200 15.02 -11.26 15.03
N ALA A 201 15.90 -12.15 14.56
CA ALA A 201 15.51 -13.26 13.68
C ALA A 201 14.64 -14.27 14.45
N ASP A 202 13.61 -14.79 13.80
CA ASP A 202 12.77 -15.82 14.40
C ASP A 202 13.54 -17.16 14.49
N PRO A 203 13.78 -17.69 15.70
CA PRO A 203 14.51 -18.96 15.87
C PRO A 203 13.71 -20.17 15.37
N ASP A 204 12.38 -20.08 15.27
CA ASP A 204 11.52 -21.17 14.83
C ASP A 204 11.62 -21.41 13.31
N TYR A 205 12.14 -20.44 12.55
CA TYR A 205 12.34 -20.51 11.10
C TYR A 205 13.80 -20.22 10.69
N PRO A 206 14.75 -21.09 11.08
CA PRO A 206 16.17 -20.89 10.86
C PRO A 206 16.58 -20.94 9.37
N GLU A 207 15.72 -21.40 8.48
CA GLU A 207 15.93 -21.45 7.04
C GLU A 207 15.75 -20.09 6.33
N ILE A 208 15.08 -19.12 6.96
CA ILE A 208 14.83 -17.81 6.36
C ILE A 208 16.10 -16.94 6.43
N ASP A 209 16.41 -16.30 5.29
CA ASP A 209 17.47 -15.30 5.20
C ASP A 209 16.98 -13.96 5.76
N TYR A 210 17.28 -13.74 7.04
CA TYR A 210 16.95 -12.49 7.74
C TYR A 210 17.91 -11.35 7.41
N GLU A 211 18.94 -11.54 6.58
CA GLU A 211 19.83 -10.43 6.20
C GLU A 211 19.24 -9.51 5.12
N MET A 212 18.08 -9.86 4.56
CA MET A 212 17.39 -9.04 3.57
C MET A 212 17.05 -7.66 4.15
N GLU A 213 17.16 -6.65 3.28
CA GLU A 213 16.92 -5.25 3.66
C GLU A 213 15.51 -5.04 4.23
N ILE A 214 14.50 -5.71 3.69
CA ILE A 214 13.13 -5.61 4.20
C ILE A 214 13.00 -6.05 5.67
N PHE A 215 13.71 -7.10 6.07
CA PHE A 215 13.69 -7.56 7.46
C PHE A 215 14.42 -6.58 8.39
N LYS A 216 15.53 -5.99 7.93
CA LYS A 216 16.23 -4.91 8.66
C LYS A 216 15.33 -3.70 8.85
N GLN A 217 14.57 -3.31 7.84
CA GLN A 217 13.61 -2.21 7.92
C GLN A 217 12.46 -2.51 8.87
N LEU A 218 11.89 -3.72 8.82
CA LEU A 218 10.85 -4.14 9.75
C LEU A 218 11.37 -4.13 11.20
N ALA A 219 12.53 -4.73 11.45
CA ALA A 219 13.13 -4.79 12.78
C ALA A 219 13.62 -3.43 13.32
N ALA A 220 13.96 -2.49 12.44
CA ALA A 220 14.23 -1.10 12.81
C ALA A 220 12.94 -0.33 13.14
N GLY A 221 11.80 -0.78 12.63
CA GLY A 221 10.47 -0.36 13.09
C GLY A 221 10.00 -1.18 14.29
N ASP A 222 8.78 -0.91 14.75
CA ASP A 222 8.17 -1.61 15.88
C ASP A 222 7.53 -2.95 15.47
N PHE A 223 8.17 -3.72 14.58
CA PHE A 223 7.69 -5.03 14.14
C PHE A 223 8.46 -6.17 14.82
N ALA A 224 7.73 -7.11 15.40
CA ALA A 224 8.24 -8.44 15.70
C ALA A 224 8.30 -9.26 14.42
N ILE A 225 9.42 -9.96 14.19
CA ILE A 225 9.57 -10.85 13.04
C ILE A 225 9.07 -12.25 13.41
N VAL A 226 8.14 -12.77 12.60
CA VAL A 226 7.54 -14.09 12.77
C VAL A 226 7.57 -14.82 11.43
N GLY A 227 8.56 -15.70 11.22
CA GLY A 227 8.80 -16.32 9.91
C GLY A 227 8.97 -15.28 8.79
N TRP A 228 8.07 -15.29 7.79
CA TRP A 228 8.02 -14.31 6.68
C TRP A 228 7.17 -13.06 6.97
N TRP A 229 6.75 -12.85 8.21
CA TRP A 229 5.85 -11.79 8.59
C TRP A 229 6.52 -10.76 9.49
N GLY A 230 6.24 -9.48 9.22
CA GLY A 230 6.34 -8.44 10.24
C GLY A 230 5.00 -8.34 10.97
N LEU A 231 5.01 -8.46 12.29
CA LEU A 231 3.85 -8.33 13.18
C LEU A 231 4.01 -7.11 14.09
N GLN A 232 3.04 -6.21 14.07
CA GLN A 232 3.00 -5.01 14.90
C GLN A 232 1.71 -4.99 15.71
N HIS A 233 1.83 -4.63 16.98
CA HIS A 233 0.70 -4.39 17.89
C HIS A 233 0.55 -2.90 18.14
N SER A 234 -0.69 -2.44 18.18
CA SER A 234 -1.03 -1.07 18.56
C SER A 234 -2.38 -1.04 19.30
N ARG A 235 -2.86 0.14 19.66
CA ARG A 235 -4.17 0.33 20.30
C ARG A 235 -4.94 1.44 19.60
N ALA A 236 -6.26 1.29 19.52
CA ALA A 236 -7.12 2.33 18.96
C ALA A 236 -7.08 3.58 19.84
N ALA A 237 -6.98 4.76 19.21
CA ALA A 237 -6.79 6.01 19.93
C ALA A 237 -8.02 6.46 20.76
N ILE A 238 -9.20 5.92 20.48
CA ILE A 238 -10.45 6.34 21.12
C ILE A 238 -10.79 5.49 22.35
N ASP A 239 -10.63 4.17 22.26
CA ASP A 239 -11.12 3.22 23.26
C ASP A 239 -10.06 2.22 23.74
N ASP A 240 -8.79 2.41 23.33
CA ASP A 240 -7.67 1.53 23.64
C ASP A 240 -7.90 0.06 23.23
N SER A 241 -8.82 -0.21 22.29
CA SER A 241 -9.02 -1.57 21.78
C SER A 241 -7.74 -2.09 21.11
N PRO A 242 -7.35 -3.37 21.32
CA PRO A 242 -6.18 -3.95 20.68
C PRO A 242 -6.27 -3.88 19.16
N GLN A 243 -5.16 -3.53 18.52
CA GLN A 243 -5.00 -3.55 17.07
C GLN A 243 -3.77 -4.37 16.71
N VAL A 244 -3.87 -5.11 15.62
CA VAL A 244 -2.78 -5.94 15.12
C VAL A 244 -2.65 -5.66 13.64
N PHE A 245 -1.43 -5.42 13.19
CA PHE A 245 -1.08 -5.28 11.78
C PHE A 245 0.03 -6.26 11.44
N ALA A 246 -0.22 -7.12 10.45
CA ALA A 246 0.77 -8.03 9.94
C ALA A 246 0.95 -7.88 8.43
N ILE A 247 2.19 -7.96 7.97
CA ILE A 247 2.55 -7.90 6.56
C ILE A 247 3.45 -9.08 6.19
N ASN A 248 3.10 -9.79 5.12
CA ASN A 248 3.95 -10.85 4.57
C ASN A 248 4.94 -10.26 3.56
N VAL A 249 6.23 -10.57 3.72
CA VAL A 249 7.33 -10.05 2.89
C VAL A 249 8.07 -11.14 2.12
N SER A 250 7.48 -12.32 1.95
CA SER A 250 8.15 -13.46 1.29
C SER A 250 8.39 -13.31 -0.20
N ASP A 251 7.57 -12.51 -0.88
CA ASP A 251 7.72 -12.17 -2.30
C ASP A 251 8.28 -10.75 -2.48
N TYR A 252 8.82 -10.16 -1.41
CA TYR A 252 9.43 -8.85 -1.46
C TYR A 252 10.76 -8.96 -2.23
N GLY A 253 10.79 -8.40 -3.44
CA GLY A 253 11.97 -8.45 -4.29
C GLY A 253 13.14 -7.60 -3.77
N THR A 254 14.35 -7.89 -4.24
CA THR A 254 15.54 -7.05 -4.03
C THR A 254 15.63 -5.89 -5.06
N GLY A 255 14.54 -5.60 -5.78
CA GLY A 255 14.50 -4.66 -6.91
C GLY A 255 13.43 -3.57 -6.73
N PHE A 256 13.72 -2.36 -7.21
CA PHE A 256 13.05 -1.10 -6.87
C PHE A 256 11.78 -0.77 -7.70
N SER A 257 10.84 -1.69 -7.88
CA SER A 257 9.47 -1.36 -8.36
C SER A 257 8.47 -2.49 -8.11
N ASP A 258 7.28 -2.10 -7.61
CA ASP A 258 6.11 -2.91 -7.27
C ASP A 258 6.40 -4.07 -6.29
N HIS A 259 6.17 -3.82 -5.00
CA HIS A 259 6.28 -4.81 -3.93
C HIS A 259 4.87 -5.25 -3.48
N PRO A 260 4.20 -6.11 -4.27
CA PRO A 260 2.91 -6.61 -3.86
C PRO A 260 3.03 -7.31 -2.52
N SER A 261 2.08 -7.07 -1.63
CA SER A 261 2.10 -7.62 -0.28
C SER A 261 0.71 -8.02 0.16
N LEU A 262 0.67 -9.02 1.04
CA LEU A 262 -0.54 -9.40 1.75
C LEU A 262 -0.44 -8.86 3.17
N LYS A 263 -1.43 -8.06 3.54
CA LYS A 263 -1.57 -7.53 4.89
C LYS A 263 -2.77 -8.19 5.55
N VAL A 264 -2.60 -8.62 6.79
CA VAL A 264 -3.66 -9.19 7.62
C VAL A 264 -3.69 -8.39 8.90
N LEU A 265 -4.85 -7.81 9.22
CA LEU A 265 -4.95 -6.88 10.33
C LEU A 265 -6.28 -6.97 11.04
N CYS A 266 -6.27 -6.55 12.30
CA CYS A 266 -7.43 -6.20 13.08
C CYS A 266 -7.43 -4.70 13.35
N HIS A 267 -8.49 -4.00 12.97
CA HIS A 267 -8.63 -2.56 13.20
C HIS A 267 -10.06 -2.24 13.62
N GLU A 268 -10.23 -1.63 14.79
CA GLU A 268 -11.54 -1.32 15.38
C GLU A 268 -12.44 -2.57 15.50
N GLY A 269 -11.84 -3.71 15.86
CA GLY A 269 -12.55 -5.00 15.96
C GLY A 269 -12.96 -5.63 14.62
N GLU A 270 -12.57 -5.02 13.49
CA GLU A 270 -12.85 -5.55 12.16
C GLU A 270 -11.61 -6.22 11.56
N ALA A 271 -11.74 -7.50 11.21
CA ALA A 271 -10.69 -8.25 10.51
C ALA A 271 -10.61 -7.82 9.05
N ARG A 272 -9.39 -7.63 8.54
CA ARG A 272 -9.16 -7.25 7.14
C ARG A 272 -8.01 -8.05 6.56
N VAL A 273 -8.16 -8.45 5.30
CA VAL A 273 -7.10 -9.05 4.49
C VAL A 273 -6.96 -8.20 3.24
N ILE A 274 -5.78 -7.63 3.02
CA ILE A 274 -5.53 -6.66 1.97
C ILE A 274 -4.45 -7.20 1.05
N PHE A 275 -4.77 -7.36 -0.23
CA PHE A 275 -3.78 -7.48 -1.29
C PHE A 275 -3.47 -6.06 -1.77
N ASP A 276 -2.29 -5.57 -1.37
CA ASP A 276 -1.70 -4.34 -1.90
C ASP A 276 -0.84 -4.69 -3.11
N ALA A 277 -1.17 -4.17 -4.29
CA ALA A 277 -0.43 -4.38 -5.51
C ALA A 277 0.75 -3.40 -5.67
N ASP A 278 0.90 -2.44 -4.74
CA ASP A 278 1.89 -1.34 -4.71
C ASP A 278 1.76 -0.32 -5.86
N SER A 279 1.27 -0.77 -7.02
CA SER A 279 0.92 0.03 -8.19
C SER A 279 -0.55 0.44 -8.21
N PHE A 280 -0.82 1.60 -8.81
CA PHE A 280 -2.18 2.08 -9.02
C PHE A 280 -2.92 1.16 -9.98
N ILE A 281 -4.11 0.74 -9.58
CA ILE A 281 -5.02 -0.11 -10.33
C ILE A 281 -6.15 0.79 -10.79
N MET A 282 -6.13 1.17 -12.07
CA MET A 282 -7.32 1.74 -12.66
C MET A 282 -8.40 0.65 -12.62
N GLY A 283 -9.57 0.97 -12.09
CA GLY A 283 -10.67 0.02 -11.98
C GLY A 283 -11.74 0.38 -13.00
N ASP A 284 -12.58 -0.57 -13.36
CA ASP A 284 -13.92 -0.22 -13.86
C ASP A 284 -14.59 0.65 -12.79
N PHE A 285 -14.82 1.93 -13.09
CA PHE A 285 -15.46 2.88 -12.18
C PHE A 285 -16.90 2.48 -11.82
N GLN A 286 -17.51 1.58 -12.59
CA GLN A 286 -18.83 1.03 -12.30
C GLN A 286 -18.78 -0.12 -11.28
N SER A 287 -17.58 -0.67 -10.98
CA SER A 287 -17.41 -1.75 -10.03
C SER A 287 -16.65 -1.33 -8.78
N ASN A 288 -17.22 -1.67 -7.63
CA ASN A 288 -16.57 -1.54 -6.32
C ASN A 288 -15.75 -2.78 -5.95
N THR A 289 -15.53 -3.69 -6.91
CA THR A 289 -14.81 -4.95 -6.68
C THR A 289 -13.83 -5.25 -7.79
N LEU A 290 -12.72 -5.92 -7.47
CA LEU A 290 -11.72 -6.39 -8.40
C LEU A 290 -11.72 -7.93 -8.48
N PRO A 291 -11.54 -8.53 -9.67
CA PRO A 291 -11.32 -9.95 -9.80
C PRO A 291 -9.99 -10.36 -9.17
N VAL A 292 -10.05 -11.38 -8.31
CA VAL A 292 -8.87 -11.97 -7.66
C VAL A 292 -8.96 -13.48 -7.84
N THR A 293 -7.97 -14.07 -8.49
CA THR A 293 -7.80 -15.52 -8.58
C THR A 293 -6.90 -15.98 -7.45
N ILE A 294 -7.33 -17.01 -6.72
CA ILE A 294 -6.66 -17.49 -5.51
C ILE A 294 -6.30 -18.95 -5.68
N ARG A 295 -5.07 -19.33 -5.33
CA ARG A 295 -4.66 -20.72 -5.22
C ARG A 295 -4.00 -20.97 -3.88
N ILE A 296 -4.60 -21.85 -3.09
CA ILE A 296 -4.14 -22.20 -1.73
C ILE A 296 -3.36 -23.52 -1.81
N GLY A 297 -2.09 -23.51 -1.43
CA GLY A 297 -1.21 -24.67 -1.55
C GLY A 297 -1.18 -25.22 -2.98
N ASN A 298 -1.56 -26.49 -3.14
CA ASN A 298 -1.56 -27.18 -4.44
C ASN A 298 -2.97 -27.31 -5.05
N GLU A 299 -4.01 -26.74 -4.42
CA GLU A 299 -5.40 -26.82 -4.86
C GLU A 299 -5.63 -26.14 -6.22
N GLU A 300 -6.83 -26.30 -6.76
CA GLU A 300 -7.25 -25.59 -7.98
C GLU A 300 -7.38 -24.09 -7.71
N ALA A 301 -7.09 -23.27 -8.72
CA ALA A 301 -7.24 -21.83 -8.62
C ALA A 301 -8.72 -21.44 -8.69
N ILE A 302 -9.19 -20.66 -7.72
CA ILE A 302 -10.59 -20.28 -7.57
C ILE A 302 -10.74 -18.78 -7.85
N PRO A 303 -11.62 -18.36 -8.77
CA PRO A 303 -11.91 -16.95 -8.98
C PRO A 303 -12.78 -16.40 -7.84
N GLN A 304 -12.45 -15.20 -7.38
CA GLN A 304 -13.18 -14.43 -6.38
C GLN A 304 -13.29 -12.96 -6.80
N ARG A 305 -14.11 -12.21 -6.05
CA ARG A 305 -14.20 -10.75 -6.17
C ARG A 305 -13.96 -10.11 -4.82
N TRP A 306 -12.94 -9.26 -4.74
CA TRP A 306 -12.56 -8.55 -3.52
C TRP A 306 -12.93 -7.08 -3.64
N SER A 307 -13.20 -6.41 -2.52
CA SER A 307 -13.58 -5.00 -2.54
C SER A 307 -12.39 -4.14 -2.96
N LYS A 308 -12.60 -3.19 -3.88
CA LYS A 308 -11.55 -2.25 -4.31
C LYS A 308 -11.16 -1.34 -3.14
N LEU A 309 -9.86 -1.10 -2.95
CA LEU A 309 -9.38 -0.17 -1.93
C LEU A 309 -9.58 1.28 -2.37
N THR A 310 -9.85 2.18 -1.42
CA THR A 310 -9.96 3.63 -1.67
C THR A 310 -8.63 4.25 -2.12
N SER A 311 -7.50 3.62 -1.80
CA SER A 311 -6.18 3.97 -2.31
C SER A 311 -6.02 3.69 -3.81
N ASN A 312 -6.94 2.90 -4.41
CA ASN A 312 -6.82 2.35 -5.75
C ASN A 312 -5.51 1.56 -5.97
N LYS A 313 -4.91 1.01 -4.92
CA LYS A 313 -3.67 0.22 -5.00
C LYS A 313 -3.87 -1.28 -4.76
N GLY A 314 -5.10 -1.77 -4.82
CA GLY A 314 -5.36 -3.16 -4.47
C GLY A 314 -6.81 -3.49 -4.20
N ALA A 315 -7.00 -4.65 -3.58
CA ALA A 315 -8.30 -5.15 -3.17
C ALA A 315 -8.22 -5.78 -1.77
N GLY A 316 -9.36 -5.87 -1.08
CA GLY A 316 -9.44 -6.43 0.25
C GLY A 316 -10.72 -7.21 0.56
N LEU A 317 -10.59 -8.09 1.54
CA LEU A 317 -11.69 -8.73 2.26
C LEU A 317 -11.82 -8.07 3.64
N PHE A 318 -13.06 -7.94 4.11
CA PHE A 318 -13.42 -7.23 5.34
C PHE A 318 -14.43 -8.05 6.15
N GLY A 319 -14.37 -7.94 7.48
CA GLY A 319 -15.25 -8.63 8.42
C GLY A 319 -15.23 -10.15 8.21
N ASP A 320 -16.41 -10.78 8.17
CA ASP A 320 -16.57 -12.23 8.05
C ASP A 320 -15.86 -12.82 6.83
N LYS A 321 -15.78 -12.09 5.72
CA LYS A 321 -15.06 -12.56 4.53
C LYS A 321 -13.56 -12.68 4.79
N ALA A 322 -12.99 -11.72 5.52
CA ALA A 322 -11.59 -11.76 5.95
C ALA A 322 -11.35 -12.90 6.94
N GLN A 323 -12.21 -13.04 7.95
CA GLN A 323 -12.12 -14.13 8.95
C GLN A 323 -12.16 -15.51 8.29
N ASN A 324 -13.14 -15.74 7.40
CA ASN A 324 -13.27 -17.00 6.65
C ASN A 324 -12.04 -17.27 5.77
N PHE A 325 -11.45 -16.22 5.17
CA PHE A 325 -10.24 -16.37 4.38
C PHE A 325 -9.04 -16.74 5.25
N ILE A 326 -8.86 -16.07 6.39
CA ILE A 326 -7.80 -16.36 7.37
C ILE A 326 -7.89 -17.82 7.85
N ARG A 327 -9.08 -18.33 8.19
CA ARG A 327 -9.28 -19.74 8.61
C ARG A 327 -8.77 -20.73 7.56
N LYS A 328 -9.02 -20.46 6.27
CA LYS A 328 -8.56 -21.33 5.17
C LYS A 328 -7.05 -21.34 4.99
N LEU A 329 -6.34 -20.33 5.49
CA LEU A 329 -4.89 -20.23 5.39
C LEU A 329 -4.16 -20.86 6.58
N VAL A 330 -4.86 -21.23 7.65
CA VAL A 330 -4.24 -21.88 8.81
C VAL A 330 -3.61 -23.21 8.40
N GLY A 331 -2.30 -23.34 8.61
CA GLY A 331 -1.54 -24.54 8.25
C GLY A 331 -1.15 -24.63 6.77
N VAL A 332 -1.45 -23.61 5.97
CA VAL A 332 -1.05 -23.55 4.57
C VAL A 332 0.38 -23.00 4.47
N GLU A 333 1.22 -23.62 3.64
CA GLU A 333 2.61 -23.17 3.44
C GLU A 333 2.76 -22.13 2.32
N LYS A 334 1.91 -22.20 1.29
CA LYS A 334 2.00 -21.37 0.09
C LYS A 334 0.64 -20.83 -0.33
N LEU A 335 0.62 -19.57 -0.75
CA LEU A 335 -0.56 -18.90 -1.29
C LEU A 335 -0.18 -18.13 -2.55
N PHE A 336 -0.94 -18.33 -3.62
CA PHE A 336 -0.83 -17.53 -4.82
C PHE A 336 -2.09 -16.69 -5.01
N LEU A 337 -1.90 -15.41 -5.32
CA LEU A 337 -2.95 -14.46 -5.62
C LEU A 337 -2.63 -13.79 -6.95
N ARG A 338 -3.64 -13.65 -7.81
CA ARG A 338 -3.59 -12.84 -9.02
C ARG A 338 -4.75 -11.86 -8.99
N LEU A 339 -4.45 -10.58 -8.91
CA LEU A 339 -5.41 -9.50 -9.05
C LEU A 339 -5.38 -9.00 -10.49
N GLU A 340 -6.55 -8.87 -11.10
CA GLU A 340 -6.69 -8.32 -12.45
C GLU A 340 -7.26 -6.90 -12.38
N GLY A 341 -6.46 -5.93 -12.81
CA GLY A 341 -6.82 -4.53 -12.96
C GLY A 341 -7.60 -4.26 -14.24
N ASP A 342 -7.83 -2.99 -14.55
CA ASP A 342 -8.40 -2.61 -15.83
C ASP A 342 -7.50 -3.00 -17.01
N ARG A 343 -8.12 -3.14 -18.19
CA ARG A 343 -7.47 -3.54 -19.46
C ARG A 343 -6.72 -4.88 -19.39
N GLY A 344 -6.97 -5.70 -18.36
CA GLY A 344 -6.35 -7.02 -18.18
C GLY A 344 -4.93 -6.98 -17.59
N ARG A 345 -4.51 -5.87 -16.96
CA ARG A 345 -3.21 -5.85 -16.27
C ARG A 345 -3.24 -6.78 -15.06
N LEU A 346 -2.24 -7.64 -14.94
CA LEU A 346 -2.17 -8.65 -13.89
C LEU A 346 -1.16 -8.26 -12.80
N HIS A 347 -1.55 -8.49 -11.56
CA HIS A 347 -0.74 -8.31 -10.36
C HIS A 347 -0.66 -9.65 -9.64
N ASP A 348 0.51 -10.27 -9.67
CA ASP A 348 0.73 -11.59 -9.10
C ASP A 348 1.46 -11.48 -7.77
N LEU A 349 1.12 -12.37 -6.84
CA LEU A 349 1.73 -12.45 -5.53
C LEU A 349 1.86 -13.93 -5.11
N SER A 350 3.10 -14.37 -4.89
CA SER A 350 3.47 -15.74 -4.53
C SER A 350 4.05 -15.80 -3.13
N LEU A 351 3.22 -16.14 -2.14
CA LEU A 351 3.57 -16.04 -0.73
C LEU A 351 4.03 -17.38 -0.16
N ARG A 352 5.09 -17.32 0.65
CA ARG A 352 5.42 -18.31 1.68
C ARG A 352 4.78 -17.87 2.99
N LEU A 353 4.06 -18.77 3.64
CA LEU A 353 3.25 -18.48 4.83
C LEU A 353 3.89 -19.00 6.13
N ASN A 354 5.18 -19.35 6.14
CA ASN A 354 5.89 -19.68 7.39
C ASN A 354 5.72 -18.53 8.40
N GLY A 355 5.34 -18.87 9.65
CA GLY A 355 4.98 -17.90 10.70
C GLY A 355 3.50 -17.48 10.73
N SER A 356 2.72 -17.81 9.69
CA SER A 356 1.34 -17.32 9.57
C SER A 356 0.39 -17.78 10.67
N LYS A 357 0.58 -18.99 11.24
CA LYS A 357 -0.28 -19.50 12.30
C LYS A 357 -0.32 -18.56 13.50
N LYS A 358 0.85 -18.17 14.01
CA LYS A 358 0.97 -17.24 15.14
C LYS A 358 0.39 -15.87 14.79
N VAL A 359 0.67 -15.36 13.59
CA VAL A 359 0.09 -14.10 13.09
C VAL A 359 -1.43 -14.14 13.06
N PHE A 360 -2.02 -15.24 12.57
CA PHE A 360 -3.47 -15.38 12.48
C PHE A 360 -4.11 -15.55 13.85
N GLU A 361 -3.44 -16.20 14.82
CA GLU A 361 -3.88 -16.29 16.21
C GLU A 361 -3.95 -14.90 16.85
N GLU A 362 -2.92 -14.08 16.68
CA GLU A 362 -2.85 -12.70 17.20
C GLU A 362 -3.93 -11.79 16.59
N VAL A 363 -4.17 -11.91 15.28
CA VAL A 363 -5.25 -11.17 14.60
C VAL A 363 -6.63 -11.67 15.07
N ALA A 364 -6.78 -12.98 15.27
CA ALA A 364 -8.03 -13.59 15.73
C ALA A 364 -8.39 -13.15 17.15
N GLU A 365 -7.41 -13.10 18.04
CA GLU A 365 -7.56 -12.59 19.40
C GLU A 365 -7.97 -11.12 19.40
N ALA A 366 -7.24 -10.26 18.68
CA ALA A 366 -7.53 -8.83 18.61
C ALA A 366 -8.92 -8.52 18.03
N CYS A 367 -9.38 -9.33 17.07
CA CYS A 367 -10.70 -9.18 16.43
C CYS A 367 -11.78 -10.09 17.03
N HIS A 368 -11.47 -10.80 18.11
CA HIS A 368 -12.35 -11.66 18.86
C HIS A 368 -13.12 -12.71 18.04
N PHE A 369 -12.47 -13.35 17.07
CA PHE A 369 -13.06 -14.46 16.31
C PHE A 369 -12.25 -15.75 16.49
N SER A 370 -12.87 -16.91 16.26
CA SER A 370 -12.16 -18.19 16.30
C SER A 370 -11.55 -18.55 14.94
N LEU A 371 -10.32 -19.07 14.97
CA LEU A 371 -9.69 -19.71 13.81
C LEU A 371 -10.31 -21.07 13.46
N LEU A 372 -11.15 -21.60 14.34
CA LEU A 372 -11.92 -22.80 14.09
C LEU A 372 -13.20 -22.45 13.33
N ASP A 373 -13.65 -23.36 12.48
CA ASP A 373 -14.88 -23.19 11.72
C ASP A 373 -16.09 -23.54 12.60
N LEU A 374 -16.44 -22.62 13.50
CA LEU A 374 -17.56 -22.76 14.43
C LEU A 374 -18.83 -22.16 13.82
N GLY A 375 -19.89 -22.98 13.74
CA GLY A 375 -21.22 -22.55 13.36
C GLY A 375 -22.00 -21.94 14.52
N ARG A 376 -23.19 -21.40 14.22
CA ARG A 376 -24.11 -20.82 15.22
C ARG A 376 -24.43 -21.80 16.36
N GLU A 377 -24.65 -23.08 16.02
CA GLU A 377 -24.97 -24.10 17.03
C GLU A 377 -23.76 -24.41 17.93
N ASP A 378 -22.53 -24.36 17.40
CA ASP A 378 -21.31 -24.53 18.19
C ASP A 378 -21.16 -23.37 19.20
N TYR A 379 -21.33 -22.13 18.74
CA TYR A 379 -21.32 -20.96 19.63
C TYR A 379 -22.38 -21.04 20.72
N LYS A 380 -23.58 -21.51 20.38
CA LYS A 380 -24.67 -21.72 21.33
C LYS A 380 -24.35 -22.80 22.36
N ALA A 381 -23.72 -23.89 21.93
CA ALA A 381 -23.25 -24.94 22.83
C ALA A 381 -22.19 -24.40 23.80
N VAL A 382 -21.20 -23.64 23.28
CA VAL A 382 -20.16 -22.99 24.11
C VAL A 382 -20.78 -22.04 25.13
N GLN A 383 -21.70 -21.15 24.73
CA GLN A 383 -22.41 -20.23 25.64
C GLN A 383 -23.19 -21.00 26.72
N THR A 384 -23.86 -22.09 26.35
CA THR A 384 -24.60 -22.93 27.30
C THR A 384 -23.66 -23.55 28.34
N LEU A 385 -22.50 -24.04 27.90
CA LEU A 385 -21.49 -24.62 28.78
C LEU A 385 -20.84 -23.58 29.71
N LEU A 386 -20.54 -22.38 29.20
CA LEU A 386 -20.05 -21.27 30.02
C LEU A 386 -21.05 -20.92 31.14
N ASN A 387 -22.32 -20.76 30.79
CA ASN A 387 -23.39 -20.47 31.77
C ASN A 387 -23.54 -21.59 32.80
N ALA A 388 -23.48 -22.85 32.36
CA ALA A 388 -23.54 -24.01 33.25
C ALA A 388 -22.35 -24.09 34.21
N ALA A 389 -21.17 -23.62 33.77
CA ALA A 389 -19.97 -23.51 34.57
C ALA A 389 -19.92 -22.26 35.47
N GLY A 390 -20.93 -21.38 35.39
CA GLY A 390 -21.06 -20.19 36.23
C GLY A 390 -20.49 -18.90 35.62
N PHE A 391 -20.09 -18.92 34.34
CA PHE A 391 -19.62 -17.74 33.62
C PHE A 391 -20.76 -17.17 32.77
N ASP A 392 -21.19 -15.93 33.05
CA ASP A 392 -22.37 -15.33 32.42
C ASP A 392 -22.11 -14.89 30.97
N ALA A 393 -22.38 -15.80 30.04
CA ALA A 393 -22.27 -15.57 28.60
C ALA A 393 -23.52 -14.90 27.99
N GLY A 394 -24.54 -14.58 28.81
CA GLY A 394 -25.85 -14.12 28.36
C GLY A 394 -26.73 -15.25 27.81
N THR A 395 -27.73 -14.90 26.99
CA THR A 395 -28.61 -15.88 26.35
C THR A 395 -27.83 -16.72 25.32
N PRO A 396 -27.87 -18.07 25.39
CA PRO A 396 -27.25 -18.93 24.37
C PRO A 396 -27.99 -18.84 23.02
N ASP A 397 -27.64 -17.85 22.22
CA ASP A 397 -28.24 -17.56 20.92
C ASP A 397 -27.29 -17.84 19.75
N GLY A 398 -26.03 -18.16 20.02
CA GLY A 398 -24.97 -18.38 19.04
C GLY A 398 -24.38 -17.10 18.45
N GLN A 399 -24.67 -15.92 19.00
CA GLN A 399 -24.02 -14.66 18.66
C GLN A 399 -22.88 -14.37 19.63
N TRP A 400 -21.65 -14.25 19.12
CA TRP A 400 -20.47 -14.03 19.97
C TRP A 400 -20.28 -12.56 20.39
N GLY A 401 -21.15 -12.10 21.29
CA GLY A 401 -21.19 -10.72 21.78
C GLY A 401 -20.24 -10.42 22.96
N PRO A 402 -20.24 -9.17 23.48
CA PRO A 402 -19.40 -8.76 24.60
C PRO A 402 -19.56 -9.64 25.86
N GLY A 403 -20.78 -10.08 26.18
CA GLY A 403 -21.05 -10.97 27.30
C GLY A 403 -20.36 -12.33 27.14
N SER A 404 -20.48 -12.95 25.97
CA SER A 404 -19.82 -14.23 25.68
C SER A 404 -18.30 -14.12 25.69
N ARG A 405 -17.75 -13.01 25.17
CA ARG A 405 -16.29 -12.74 25.23
C ARG A 405 -15.79 -12.63 26.66
N LYS A 406 -16.50 -11.88 27.50
CA LYS A 406 -16.19 -11.72 28.92
C LYS A 406 -16.24 -13.07 29.66
N ALA A 407 -17.32 -13.82 29.49
CA ALA A 407 -17.48 -15.14 30.12
C ALA A 407 -16.39 -16.13 29.67
N MET A 408 -16.01 -16.08 28.39
CA MET A 408 -14.93 -16.91 27.87
C MET A 408 -13.57 -16.55 28.48
N ALA A 409 -13.25 -15.25 28.57
CA ALA A 409 -12.02 -14.78 29.22
C ALA A 409 -11.96 -15.21 30.70
N GLU A 410 -13.06 -15.07 31.44
CA GLU A 410 -13.16 -15.52 32.84
C GLU A 410 -12.98 -17.05 32.96
N TYR A 411 -13.57 -17.82 32.04
CA TYR A 411 -13.38 -19.26 31.99
C TYR A 411 -11.91 -19.62 31.74
N GLN A 412 -11.29 -19.00 30.72
CA GLN A 412 -9.87 -19.19 30.39
C GLN A 412 -8.97 -18.90 31.59
N ALA A 413 -9.19 -17.79 32.29
CA ALA A 413 -8.47 -17.44 33.51
C ALA A 413 -8.62 -18.55 34.58
N SER A 414 -9.83 -19.08 34.76
CA SER A 414 -10.11 -20.12 35.77
C SER A 414 -9.39 -21.44 35.51
N VAL A 415 -9.03 -21.72 34.25
CA VAL A 415 -8.34 -22.95 33.83
C VAL A 415 -6.87 -22.74 33.47
N GLY A 416 -6.33 -21.54 33.71
CA GLY A 416 -4.93 -21.18 33.47
C GLY A 416 -4.57 -21.03 31.99
N LEU A 417 -5.53 -20.66 31.14
CA LEU A 417 -5.31 -20.32 29.73
C LEU A 417 -5.23 -18.80 29.56
N PRO A 418 -4.60 -18.30 28.48
CA PRO A 418 -4.64 -16.88 28.13
C PRO A 418 -6.09 -16.38 27.97
N GLU A 419 -6.38 -15.19 28.51
CA GLU A 419 -7.72 -14.58 28.55
C GLU A 419 -8.10 -13.94 27.20
N THR A 420 -8.04 -14.70 26.11
CA THR A 420 -8.30 -14.20 24.75
C THR A 420 -9.75 -13.78 24.52
N GLY A 421 -10.69 -14.33 25.32
CA GLY A 421 -12.13 -14.12 25.15
C GLY A 421 -12.70 -14.75 23.88
N THR A 422 -11.91 -15.58 23.19
CA THR A 422 -12.31 -16.30 21.97
C THR A 422 -12.39 -17.81 22.24
N PRO A 423 -13.30 -18.54 21.58
CA PRO A 423 -13.33 -20.00 21.66
C PRO A 423 -12.20 -20.58 20.79
N ASP A 424 -10.96 -20.42 21.25
CA ASP A 424 -9.79 -21.01 20.62
C ASP A 424 -9.69 -22.52 20.87
N ARG A 425 -8.81 -23.18 20.11
CA ARG A 425 -8.66 -24.65 20.19
C ARG A 425 -8.30 -25.12 21.60
N ALA A 426 -7.35 -24.47 22.27
CA ALA A 426 -6.92 -24.88 23.60
C ALA A 426 -8.08 -24.82 24.59
N THR A 427 -8.90 -23.78 24.48
CA THR A 427 -10.07 -23.57 25.32
C THR A 427 -11.15 -24.62 25.06
N LEU A 428 -11.47 -24.90 23.80
CA LEU A 428 -12.49 -25.90 23.45
C LEU A 428 -12.07 -27.34 23.78
N VAL A 429 -10.77 -27.66 23.69
CA VAL A 429 -10.23 -28.95 24.18
C VAL A 429 -10.38 -29.01 25.70
N ARG A 430 -10.04 -27.94 26.43
CA ARG A 430 -10.19 -27.90 27.89
C ARG A 430 -11.65 -28.02 28.34
N MET A 431 -12.60 -27.47 27.56
CA MET A 431 -14.04 -27.64 27.78
C MET A 431 -14.57 -29.03 27.42
N GLY A 432 -13.76 -29.87 26.76
CA GLY A 432 -14.17 -31.20 26.28
C GLY A 432 -15.06 -31.18 25.03
N ILE A 433 -15.11 -30.05 24.31
CA ILE A 433 -15.89 -29.87 23.08
C ILE A 433 -15.13 -30.42 21.87
N LEU A 434 -13.82 -30.16 21.83
CA LEU A 434 -12.92 -30.73 20.82
C LEU A 434 -12.08 -31.86 21.44
N GLN A 435 -11.84 -32.90 20.63
CA GLN A 435 -10.83 -33.91 20.94
C GLN A 435 -9.46 -33.42 20.46
N GLU A 436 -8.40 -33.85 21.13
CA GLU A 436 -7.01 -33.51 20.79
C GLU A 436 -6.61 -33.96 19.38
#